data_AF-A0A838MHE4-F1
#
_entry.id   AF-A0A838MHE4-F1
#
_cell.length_a   1.000
_cell.length_b   1.000
_cell.length_c   1.000
_cell.angle_alpha   90.00
_cell.angle_beta   90.00
_cell.angle_gamma   90.00
#
_symmetry.space_group_name_H-M   'P 1'
#
loop_
_entity.id
_entity.type
_entity.pdbx_description
1 polymer ?
#
loop_
_entity_poly.entity_id
_entity_poly.type
_entity_poly.pdbx_seq_one_letter_code
_entity_poly.pdbx_strand_id
1 'polypeptide(L)'
;MINNKKGFTLVELLVVIAIIGLLSTLAVVALNNARQKSRDARRVADIKQVQTALEMYYNDRNGYPPAAQLVAGYCPNSGGEAALASEMSGCCLDDSATGIVDVCGAGVAYMNVIPDNPNPNGAEYLYSQTAASTYNIAYSLEGITGGIPAAGHIATPAGIANP
;
A
#
# COMPACT_ATOMS: atom_id res chain seq x y z
N MET A 1 -37.87 -42.71 33.77
CA MET A 1 -36.62 -41.97 34.08
C MET A 1 -36.89 -40.50 33.80
N ILE A 2 -37.01 -39.66 34.83
CA ILE A 2 -37.34 -38.24 34.66
C ILE A 2 -36.03 -37.48 34.42
N ASN A 3 -35.84 -37.01 33.18
CA ASN A 3 -34.71 -36.17 32.80
C ASN A 3 -34.85 -34.79 33.47
N ASN A 4 -33.99 -34.52 34.43
CA ASN A 4 -33.90 -33.25 35.14
C ASN A 4 -33.24 -32.20 34.22
N LYS A 5 -34.03 -31.55 33.35
CA LYS A 5 -33.53 -30.45 32.51
C LYS A 5 -33.33 -29.22 33.42
N LYS A 6 -32.08 -28.95 33.81
CA LYS A 6 -31.73 -27.70 34.49
C LYS A 6 -31.97 -26.52 33.54
N GLY A 7 -32.82 -25.58 33.93
CA GLY A 7 -33.04 -24.33 33.21
C GLY A 7 -31.92 -23.33 33.49
N PHE A 8 -31.55 -22.54 32.49
CA PHE A 8 -30.65 -21.41 32.65
C PHE A 8 -31.32 -20.32 33.50
N THR A 9 -30.58 -19.72 34.43
CA THR A 9 -31.07 -18.54 35.16
C THR A 9 -30.88 -17.27 34.34
N LEU A 10 -31.77 -16.30 34.52
CA LEU A 10 -31.65 -14.98 33.87
C LEU A 10 -30.35 -14.26 34.27
N VAL A 11 -29.88 -14.47 35.50
CA VAL A 11 -28.64 -13.88 36.02
C VAL A 11 -27.42 -14.49 35.32
N GLU A 12 -27.39 -15.80 35.10
CA GLU A 12 -26.31 -16.45 34.35
C GLU A 12 -26.20 -15.91 32.93
N LEU A 13 -27.33 -15.73 32.24
CA LEU A 13 -27.32 -15.20 30.88
C LEU A 13 -26.90 -13.71 30.85
N LEU A 14 -27.31 -12.93 31.85
CA LEU A 14 -26.93 -11.52 31.98
C LEU A 14 -25.43 -11.33 32.21
N VAL A 15 -24.81 -12.12 33.08
CA VAL A 15 -23.36 -12.05 33.34
C VAL A 15 -22.56 -12.42 32.10
N VAL A 16 -23.01 -13.42 31.33
CA VAL A 16 -22.32 -13.86 30.11
C VAL A 16 -22.30 -12.76 29.05
N ILE A 17 -23.44 -12.12 28.77
CA ILE A 17 -23.48 -11.04 27.78
C ILE A 17 -22.67 -9.81 28.25
N ALA A 18 -22.61 -9.56 29.56
CA ALA A 18 -21.79 -8.49 30.12
C ALA A 18 -20.29 -8.74 29.90
N ILE A 19 -19.82 -9.97 30.13
CA ILE A 19 -18.42 -10.35 29.91
C ILE A 19 -18.07 -10.33 28.41
N ILE A 20 -18.96 -10.88 27.55
CA ILE A 20 -18.77 -10.83 26.08
C ILE A 20 -18.69 -9.38 25.60
N GLY A 21 -19.58 -8.51 26.10
CA GLY A 21 -19.57 -7.08 25.80
C GLY A 21 -18.23 -6.43 26.15
N LEU A 22 -17.72 -6.67 27.36
CA LEU A 22 -16.43 -6.14 27.80
C LEU A 22 -15.28 -6.64 26.90
N LEU A 23 -15.18 -7.95 26.68
CA LEU A 23 -14.09 -8.53 25.87
C LEU A 23 -14.16 -8.09 24.41
N SER A 24 -15.36 -7.92 23.86
CA SER A 24 -15.56 -7.52 22.47
C SER A 24 -14.99 -6.13 22.16
N THR A 25 -15.12 -5.17 23.10
CA THR A 25 -14.62 -3.79 22.89
C THR A 25 -13.08 -3.75 22.82
N LEU A 26 -12.41 -4.48 23.71
CA LEU A 26 -10.94 -4.60 23.70
C LEU A 26 -10.44 -5.29 22.43
N ALA A 27 -11.14 -6.34 21.98
CA ALA A 27 -10.80 -7.06 20.76
C ALA A 27 -10.87 -6.15 19.51
N VAL A 28 -11.88 -5.28 19.41
CA VAL A 28 -12.03 -4.35 18.28
C VAL A 28 -10.87 -3.35 18.21
N VAL A 29 -10.46 -2.76 19.34
CA VAL A 29 -9.33 -1.82 19.38
C VAL A 29 -8.03 -2.51 18.98
N ALA A 30 -7.76 -3.70 19.54
CA ALA A 30 -6.58 -4.49 19.21
C ALA A 30 -6.53 -4.86 17.71
N LEU A 31 -7.67 -5.26 17.14
CA LEU A 31 -7.78 -5.61 15.72
C LEU A 31 -7.54 -4.40 14.81
N ASN A 32 -8.07 -3.22 15.15
CA ASN A 32 -7.85 -2.00 14.36
C ASN A 32 -6.37 -1.63 14.31
N ASN A 33 -5.67 -1.68 15.45
CA ASN A 33 -4.23 -1.45 15.52
C ASN A 33 -3.43 -2.49 14.72
N ALA A 34 -3.81 -3.77 14.80
CA ALA A 34 -3.16 -4.83 14.03
C ALA A 34 -3.33 -4.64 12.52
N ARG A 35 -4.53 -4.27 12.08
CA ARG A 35 -4.82 -3.96 10.67
C ARG A 35 -4.01 -2.76 10.17
N GLN A 36 -3.89 -1.70 10.97
CA GLN A 36 -3.07 -0.54 10.63
C GLN A 36 -1.60 -0.92 10.42
N LYS A 37 -0.99 -1.65 11.37
CA LYS A 37 0.38 -2.14 11.25
C LYS A 37 0.58 -3.04 10.03
N SER A 38 -0.40 -3.90 9.73
CA SER A 38 -0.36 -4.76 8.54
C SER A 38 -0.39 -3.95 7.23
N ARG A 39 -1.15 -2.85 7.17
CA ARG A 39 -1.19 -1.96 6.01
C ARG A 39 0.13 -1.22 5.84
N ASP A 40 0.69 -0.67 6.90
CA ASP A 40 1.99 0.01 6.84
C ASP A 40 3.12 -0.95 6.43
N ALA A 41 3.13 -2.17 6.97
CA ALA A 41 4.11 -3.19 6.59
C ALA A 41 4.00 -3.54 5.09
N ARG A 42 2.76 -3.61 4.59
CA ARG A 42 2.49 -3.79 3.16
C ARG A 42 3.00 -2.60 2.34
N ARG A 43 2.72 -1.35 2.74
CA ARG A 43 3.24 -0.15 2.05
C ARG A 43 4.75 -0.19 1.89
N VAL A 44 5.47 -0.48 2.98
CA VAL A 44 6.94 -0.54 2.93
C VAL A 44 7.43 -1.67 2.01
N ALA A 45 6.75 -2.82 2.00
CA ALA A 45 7.08 -3.92 1.10
C ALA A 45 6.81 -3.56 -0.36
N ASP A 46 5.66 -2.94 -0.64
CA ASP A 46 5.24 -2.52 -1.98
C ASP A 46 6.25 -1.52 -2.56
N ILE A 47 6.65 -0.50 -1.79
CA ILE A 47 7.68 0.46 -2.20
C ILE A 47 9.00 -0.25 -2.54
N LYS A 48 9.47 -1.19 -1.70
CA LYS A 48 10.71 -1.94 -1.99
C LYS A 48 10.62 -2.78 -3.26
N GLN A 49 9.46 -3.36 -3.55
CA GLN A 49 9.23 -4.10 -4.79
C GLN A 49 9.31 -3.17 -6.00
N VAL A 50 8.68 -1.99 -5.91
CA VAL A 50 8.76 -0.97 -6.97
C VAL A 50 10.20 -0.49 -7.16
N GLN A 51 10.95 -0.22 -6.08
CA GLN A 51 12.37 0.17 -6.18
C GLN A 51 13.21 -0.88 -6.91
N THR A 52 12.98 -2.16 -6.60
CA THR A 52 13.68 -3.27 -7.27
C THR A 52 13.36 -3.31 -8.76
N ALA A 53 12.09 -3.12 -9.13
CA ALA A 53 11.69 -3.09 -10.53
C ALA A 53 12.24 -1.87 -11.29
N LEU A 54 12.31 -0.71 -10.65
CA LEU A 54 12.95 0.49 -11.19
C LEU A 54 14.46 0.29 -11.40
N GLU A 55 15.12 -0.43 -10.51
CA GLU A 55 16.54 -0.76 -10.67
C GLU A 55 16.76 -1.71 -11.85
N MET A 56 15.89 -2.70 -12.04
CA MET A 56 15.95 -3.57 -13.23
C MET A 56 15.77 -2.75 -14.53
N TYR A 57 14.79 -1.84 -14.56
CA TYR A 57 14.61 -0.91 -15.68
C TYR A 57 15.86 -0.07 -15.95
N TYR A 58 16.49 0.46 -14.89
CA TYR A 58 17.68 1.29 -15.00
C TYR A 58 18.85 0.53 -15.61
N ASN A 59 19.04 -0.74 -15.22
CA ASN A 59 20.09 -1.59 -15.77
C ASN A 59 19.91 -1.82 -17.28
N ASP A 60 18.68 -1.91 -17.75
CA ASP A 60 18.39 -2.18 -19.17
C ASP A 60 18.35 -0.91 -20.04
N ARG A 61 18.02 0.27 -19.47
CA ARG A 61 17.88 1.54 -20.25
C ARG A 61 18.87 2.63 -19.91
N ASN A 62 19.76 2.39 -18.97
CA ASN A 62 20.71 3.38 -18.47
C ASN A 62 20.04 4.67 -17.94
N GLY A 63 18.82 4.55 -17.41
CA GLY A 63 18.06 5.67 -16.84
C GLY A 63 16.74 5.21 -16.26
N TYR A 64 16.20 5.96 -15.31
CA TYR A 64 14.87 5.71 -14.75
C TYR A 64 13.77 6.19 -15.69
N PRO A 65 12.53 5.68 -15.55
CA PRO A 65 11.38 6.14 -16.33
C PRO A 65 11.14 7.65 -16.19
N PRO A 66 10.88 8.39 -17.28
CA PRO A 66 10.58 9.81 -17.22
C PRO A 66 9.19 10.08 -16.61
N ALA A 67 9.14 10.89 -15.55
CA ALA A 67 7.88 11.23 -14.86
C ALA A 67 6.93 12.12 -15.70
N ALA A 68 7.47 12.84 -16.69
CA ALA A 68 6.73 13.76 -17.55
C ALA A 68 5.64 13.08 -18.40
N GLN A 69 5.65 11.76 -18.50
CA GLN A 69 4.73 10.97 -19.32
C GLN A 69 3.51 10.44 -18.52
N LEU A 70 3.48 10.62 -17.19
CA LEU A 70 2.31 10.32 -16.34
C LEU A 70 1.15 11.33 -16.53
N VAL A 71 1.19 12.14 -17.60
CA VAL A 71 0.24 13.22 -17.90
C VAL A 71 -0.76 12.83 -19.01
N ALA A 72 -0.77 11.58 -19.48
CA ALA A 72 -1.80 11.12 -20.40
C ALA A 72 -2.22 9.66 -20.15
N GLY A 73 -3.21 9.49 -19.27
CA GLY A 73 -4.17 8.39 -19.38
C GLY A 73 -3.92 7.17 -18.50
N TYR A 74 -4.63 7.15 -17.37
CA TYR A 74 -5.36 6.00 -16.84
C TYR A 74 -4.60 4.71 -16.58
N CYS A 75 -3.89 4.68 -15.47
CA CYS A 75 -3.62 3.39 -14.85
C CYS A 75 -4.93 2.81 -14.30
N PRO A 76 -5.30 1.57 -14.62
CA PRO A 76 -6.67 1.05 -14.45
C PRO A 76 -7.24 1.09 -13.02
N ASN A 77 -6.40 1.33 -11.99
CA ASN A 77 -6.82 1.47 -10.61
C ASN A 77 -6.72 2.89 -10.03
N SER A 78 -6.35 3.92 -10.82
CA SER A 78 -6.18 5.31 -10.36
C SER A 78 -7.52 6.06 -10.17
N GLY A 79 -8.57 5.37 -9.73
CA GLY A 79 -9.82 6.01 -9.33
C GLY A 79 -10.66 6.69 -10.41
N GLY A 80 -10.28 6.63 -11.69
CA GLY A 80 -11.13 7.08 -12.78
C GLY A 80 -11.35 8.60 -12.89
N GLU A 81 -10.47 9.41 -12.31
CA GLU A 81 -10.42 10.86 -12.55
C GLU A 81 -9.13 11.18 -13.30
N ALA A 82 -9.06 12.33 -13.98
CA ALA A 82 -7.85 12.75 -14.67
C ALA A 82 -6.67 12.71 -13.69
N ALA A 83 -5.77 11.73 -13.85
CA ALA A 83 -4.68 11.46 -12.93
C ALA A 83 -3.99 12.78 -12.56
N LEU A 84 -3.91 13.07 -11.27
CA LEU A 84 -2.97 14.06 -10.81
C LEU A 84 -1.60 13.53 -11.23
N ALA A 85 -0.88 14.31 -12.06
CA ALA A 85 0.44 13.93 -12.56
C ALA A 85 1.27 13.33 -11.43
N SER A 86 1.87 12.15 -11.64
CA SER A 86 2.70 11.35 -10.70
C SER A 86 2.09 10.10 -10.05
N GLU A 87 0.78 9.84 -10.13
CA GLU A 87 0.21 8.59 -9.60
C GLU A 87 0.64 7.37 -10.42
N MET A 88 1.19 6.34 -9.76
CA MET A 88 1.63 5.09 -10.40
C MET A 88 0.76 3.87 -10.05
N SER A 89 -0.22 4.03 -9.16
CA SER A 89 -1.09 2.95 -8.67
C SER A 89 -1.84 2.28 -9.83
N GLY A 90 -1.73 0.95 -9.94
CA GLY A 90 -2.38 0.17 -10.99
C GLY A 90 -1.72 0.28 -12.37
N CYS A 91 -0.68 1.09 -12.53
CA CYS A 91 0.12 1.11 -13.76
C CYS A 91 0.96 -0.15 -13.83
N CYS A 92 1.68 -0.33 -14.93
CA CYS A 92 2.76 -1.29 -14.99
C CYS A 92 4.08 -0.64 -15.40
N LEU A 93 5.18 -1.33 -15.12
CA LEU A 93 6.54 -0.91 -15.45
C LEU A 93 7.13 -1.88 -16.47
N ASP A 94 7.38 -1.41 -17.69
CA ASP A 94 7.81 -2.24 -18.81
C ASP A 94 9.02 -1.68 -19.58
N ASP A 95 9.36 -2.35 -20.69
CA ASP A 95 10.49 -2.05 -21.56
C ASP A 95 10.23 -0.96 -22.65
N SER A 96 9.12 -0.22 -22.56
CA SER A 96 8.83 0.97 -23.37
C SER A 96 9.59 2.25 -22.96
N ALA A 97 9.99 3.14 -23.87
CA ALA A 97 10.75 4.36 -23.50
C ALA A 97 10.08 5.26 -22.42
N THR A 98 8.79 5.09 -22.19
CA THR A 98 7.98 5.73 -21.14
C THR A 98 8.10 5.02 -19.80
N GLY A 99 8.21 3.69 -19.82
CA GLY A 99 8.45 2.81 -18.69
C GLY A 99 7.24 2.56 -17.82
N ILE A 100 6.69 3.61 -17.18
CA ILE A 100 5.44 3.48 -16.42
C ILE A 100 4.29 3.76 -17.38
N VAL A 101 3.44 2.75 -17.61
CA VAL A 101 2.37 2.75 -18.61
C VAL A 101 1.08 2.13 -18.05
N ASP A 102 -0.07 2.43 -18.66
CA ASP A 102 -1.39 1.91 -18.28
C ASP A 102 -1.57 0.42 -18.62
N VAL A 103 -1.03 0.00 -19.76
CA VAL A 103 -1.06 -1.36 -20.27
C VAL A 103 0.36 -1.76 -20.62
N CYS A 104 0.81 -2.88 -20.07
CA CYS A 104 2.14 -3.39 -20.42
C CYS A 104 2.22 -3.71 -21.89
N GLY A 105 3.30 -3.27 -22.52
CA GLY A 105 3.66 -3.68 -23.86
C GLY A 105 3.88 -5.20 -23.95
N ALA A 106 4.01 -5.67 -25.19
CA ALA A 106 4.34 -7.07 -25.49
C ALA A 106 5.82 -7.42 -25.17
N GLY A 107 6.60 -6.46 -24.68
CA GLY A 107 8.01 -6.63 -24.32
C GLY A 107 8.19 -7.11 -22.88
N VAL A 108 9.35 -6.81 -22.29
CA VAL A 108 9.69 -7.18 -20.92
C VAL A 108 8.94 -6.30 -19.93
N ALA A 109 8.11 -6.90 -19.09
CA ALA A 109 7.52 -6.24 -17.93
C ALA A 109 8.39 -6.45 -16.68
N TYR A 110 8.92 -5.37 -16.11
CA TYR A 110 9.63 -5.38 -14.82
C TYR A 110 8.66 -5.45 -13.64
N MET A 111 7.46 -4.90 -13.81
CA MET A 111 6.34 -5.02 -12.88
C MET A 111 5.03 -5.02 -13.66
N ASN A 112 4.23 -6.09 -13.58
CA ASN A 112 2.96 -6.19 -14.31
C ASN A 112 1.86 -5.28 -13.76
N VAL A 113 1.87 -5.03 -12.45
CA VAL A 113 0.97 -4.09 -11.79
C VAL A 113 1.72 -3.49 -10.60
N ILE A 114 1.82 -2.17 -10.57
CA ILE A 114 2.31 -1.42 -9.43
C ILE A 114 1.22 -1.47 -8.35
N PRO A 115 1.55 -1.93 -7.11
CA PRO A 115 0.56 -2.07 -6.06
C PRO A 115 -0.13 -0.76 -5.71
N ASP A 116 -1.43 -0.84 -5.43
CA ASP A 116 -2.19 0.29 -4.90
C ASP A 116 -1.94 0.45 -3.39
N ASN A 117 -2.02 1.70 -2.91
CA ASN A 117 -1.98 1.96 -1.48
C ASN A 117 -3.12 1.20 -0.75
N PRO A 118 -2.81 0.47 0.36
CA PRO A 118 -3.85 -0.22 1.13
C PRO A 118 -4.89 0.74 1.74
N ASN A 119 -6.15 0.61 1.32
CA ASN A 119 -7.31 1.35 1.84
C ASN A 119 -7.66 0.97 3.31
N PRO A 120 -8.32 1.86 4.09
CA PRO A 120 -9.01 3.10 3.68
C PRO A 120 -8.20 4.39 3.84
N ASN A 121 -6.99 4.31 4.41
CA ASN A 121 -6.20 5.48 4.79
C ASN A 121 -4.87 5.47 4.03
N GLY A 122 -4.22 6.63 3.96
CA GLY A 122 -2.93 6.79 3.27
C GLY A 122 -3.07 7.48 1.91
N ALA A 123 -1.98 8.04 1.44
CA ALA A 123 -1.89 8.65 0.12
C ALA A 123 -1.48 7.62 -0.93
N GLU A 124 -1.87 7.84 -2.17
CA GLU A 124 -1.37 7.08 -3.30
C GLU A 124 0.15 7.22 -3.46
N TYR A 125 0.77 6.25 -4.13
CA TYR A 125 2.21 6.30 -4.41
C TYR A 125 2.47 7.25 -5.57
N LEU A 126 3.25 8.30 -5.29
CA LEU A 126 3.55 9.35 -6.26
C LEU A 126 5.00 9.24 -6.74
N TYR A 127 5.17 9.07 -8.05
CA TYR A 127 6.45 9.00 -8.73
C TYR A 127 6.88 10.35 -9.30
N SER A 128 8.09 10.79 -8.98
CA SER A 128 8.72 11.89 -9.71
C SER A 128 10.17 11.57 -10.05
N GLN A 129 10.56 11.97 -11.25
CA GLN A 129 11.95 11.86 -11.70
C GLN A 129 12.56 13.27 -11.69
N THR A 130 13.69 13.43 -11.01
CA THR A 130 14.44 14.70 -11.00
C THR A 130 15.60 14.68 -12.00
N ALA A 131 16.19 13.50 -12.26
CA ALA A 131 17.19 13.27 -13.31
C ALA A 131 17.13 11.82 -13.79
N ALA A 132 17.74 11.50 -14.93
CA ALA A 132 17.78 10.12 -15.44
C ALA A 132 18.37 9.10 -14.43
N SER A 133 19.25 9.56 -13.53
CA SER A 133 19.89 8.74 -12.49
C SER A 133 19.21 8.76 -11.12
N THR A 134 18.08 9.48 -10.96
CA THR A 134 17.40 9.53 -9.66
C THR A 134 15.88 9.73 -9.77
N TYR A 135 15.16 9.14 -8.82
CA TYR A 135 13.72 9.27 -8.69
C TYR A 135 13.34 9.43 -7.21
N ASN A 136 12.11 9.90 -7.00
CA ASN A 136 11.45 9.97 -5.71
C ASN A 136 10.10 9.25 -5.81
N ILE A 137 9.83 8.34 -4.87
CA ILE A 137 8.49 7.79 -4.64
C ILE A 137 7.99 8.33 -3.30
N ALA A 138 6.96 9.17 -3.33
CA ALA A 138 6.33 9.65 -2.12
C ALA A 138 5.22 8.67 -1.68
N TYR A 139 5.20 8.38 -0.38
CA TYR A 139 4.17 7.55 0.26
C TYR A 139 3.95 8.01 1.70
N SER A 140 2.87 7.58 2.34
CA SER A 140 2.62 7.89 3.76
C SER A 140 2.33 6.64 4.58
N LEU A 141 2.75 6.67 5.85
CA LEU A 141 2.41 5.64 6.83
C LEU A 141 1.36 6.15 7.79
N GLU A 142 0.43 5.28 8.18
CA GLU A 142 -0.61 5.61 9.16
C GLU A 142 -0.07 5.56 10.60
N GLY A 143 0.88 4.66 10.86
CA GLY A 143 1.48 4.41 12.17
C GLY A 143 2.99 4.24 12.08
N ILE A 144 3.62 4.00 13.24
CA ILE A 144 5.05 3.68 13.30
C ILE A 144 5.22 2.23 12.85
N THR A 145 6.02 2.01 11.81
CA THR A 145 6.30 0.68 11.27
C THR A 145 7.78 0.54 10.96
N GLY A 146 8.45 -0.47 11.53
CA GLY A 146 9.87 -0.73 11.28
C GLY A 146 10.83 0.39 11.67
N GLY A 147 10.44 1.27 12.61
CA GLY A 147 11.22 2.46 13.01
C GLY A 147 10.97 3.70 12.15
N ILE A 148 10.07 3.62 11.18
CA ILE A 148 9.66 4.74 10.32
C ILE A 148 8.44 5.43 10.95
N PRO A 149 8.46 6.76 11.19
CA PRO A 149 7.34 7.50 11.76
C PRO A 149 6.07 7.53 10.89
N ALA A 150 4.92 7.84 11.50
CA ALA A 150 3.65 8.07 10.80
C ALA A 150 3.66 9.45 10.11
N ALA A 151 4.29 9.53 8.95
CA ALA A 151 4.47 10.76 8.17
C ALA A 151 4.53 10.45 6.67
N GLY A 152 4.66 11.49 5.85
CA GLY A 152 5.06 11.37 4.46
C GLY A 152 6.55 11.03 4.37
N HIS A 153 6.89 10.08 3.51
CA HIS A 153 8.24 9.58 3.28
C HIS A 153 8.56 9.60 1.79
N ILE A 154 9.85 9.66 1.48
CA ILE A 154 10.34 9.62 0.10
C ILE A 154 11.33 8.47 -0.03
N ALA A 155 11.04 7.55 -0.94
CA ALA A 155 11.98 6.52 -1.37
C ALA A 155 12.75 6.99 -2.61
N THR A 156 14.05 6.76 -2.61
CA THR A 156 14.98 7.12 -3.69
C THR A 156 15.80 5.88 -4.08
N PRO A 157 16.62 5.90 -5.15
CA PRO A 157 17.56 4.80 -5.42
C PRO A 157 18.47 4.43 -4.24
N ALA A 158 18.81 5.41 -3.39
CA ALA A 158 19.66 5.20 -2.22
C ALA A 158 18.92 4.51 -1.05
N GLY A 159 17.62 4.29 -1.16
CA GLY A 159 16.77 3.69 -0.14
C GLY A 159 15.65 4.63 0.32
N ILE A 160 15.03 4.25 1.43
CA ILE A 160 13.95 5.02 2.07
C ILE A 160 14.59 6.09 2.96
N ALA A 161 14.40 7.36 2.60
CA ALA A 161 14.82 8.46 3.45
C ALA A 161 13.75 8.69 4.53
N ASN A 162 14.15 8.63 5.81
CA ASN A 162 13.34 9.20 6.88
C ASN A 162 13.46 10.74 6.79
N PRO A 163 12.35 11.50 6.89
CA PRO A 163 12.39 12.95 6.98
C PRO A 163 13.15 13.43 8.22
#